data_AF-B9U4B5-F1
#
_entry.id   AF-B9U4B5-F1
#
_cell.length_a   1.000
_cell.length_b   1.000
_cell.length_c   1.000
_cell.angle_alpha   90.00
_cell.angle_beta   90.00
_cell.angle_gamma   90.00
#
_symmetry.space_group_name_H-M   'P 1'
#
loop_
_entity.id
_entity.type
_entity.pdbx_description
1 polymer ?
#
loop_
_entity_poly.entity_id
_entity_poly.type
_entity_poly.pdbx_seq_one_letter_code
_entity_poly.pdbx_strand_id
1 'polypeptide(L)' 'SDHIQAVSMQIFLPGSHLAVDECMIRYTDRSDDITVIKSKPDPVGFKIWVIAQYGFFIRWIWH' A
#
# COMPACT_ATOMS: atom_id res chain seq x y z
N SER A 1 -6.00 -10.51 0.46
CA SER A 1 -6.44 -9.30 1.18
C SER A 1 -7.82 -8.82 0.72
N ASP A 2 -8.58 -9.67 0.04
CA ASP A 2 -9.75 -9.25 -0.74
C ASP A 2 -10.90 -8.76 0.11
N HIS A 3 -11.13 -9.39 1.27
CA HIS A 3 -12.19 -8.96 2.19
C HIS A 3 -11.95 -7.53 2.73
N ILE A 4 -10.73 -7.24 3.18
CA ILE A 4 -10.39 -5.91 3.71
C ILE A 4 -10.50 -4.86 2.61
N GLN A 5 -10.01 -5.16 1.40
CA GLN A 5 -10.15 -4.25 0.26
C GLN A 5 -11.60 -4.06 -0.16
N ALA A 6 -12.44 -5.10 -0.09
CA ALA A 6 -13.87 -5.00 -0.37
C ALA A 6 -14.56 -4.07 0.63
N VAL A 7 -14.22 -4.16 1.92
CA VAL A 7 -14.74 -3.23 2.95
C VAL A 7 -14.21 -1.82 2.70
N SER A 8 -12.92 -1.65 2.37
CA SER A 8 -12.34 -0.34 2.05
C SER A 8 -13.11 0.38 0.92
N MET A 9 -13.47 -0.35 -0.14
CA MET A 9 -14.28 0.15 -1.24
C MET A 9 -15.72 0.53 -0.87
N GLN A 10 -16.27 0.00 0.24
CA GLN A 10 -17.62 0.30 0.70
C GLN A 10 -17.70 1.54 1.59
N ILE A 11 -16.60 1.87 2.27
CA ILE A 11 -16.54 2.98 3.24
C ILE A 11 -15.96 4.27 2.64
N PHE A 12 -15.51 4.24 1.39
CA PHE A 12 -14.94 5.39 0.70
C PHE A 12 -15.45 5.48 -0.74
N LEU A 13 -16.04 6.63 -1.09
CA LEU A 13 -16.44 6.95 -2.45
C LEU A 13 -15.34 7.80 -3.13
N PRO A 14 -14.57 7.24 -4.07
CA PRO A 14 -13.51 7.99 -4.74
C PRO A 14 -14.06 9.08 -5.67
N GLY A 15 -13.30 10.17 -5.76
CA GLY A 15 -13.48 11.20 -6.78
C GLY A 15 -12.72 10.87 -8.07
N SER A 16 -12.61 11.86 -8.97
CA SER A 16 -11.96 11.68 -10.28
C SER A 16 -10.42 11.65 -10.24
N HIS A 17 -9.80 12.04 -9.13
CA HIS A 17 -8.35 12.15 -9.02
C HIS A 17 -7.81 11.09 -8.07
N LEU A 18 -7.25 10.02 -8.64
CA LEU A 18 -6.66 8.90 -7.92
C LEU A 18 -5.15 8.90 -8.15
N ALA A 19 -4.40 8.52 -7.12
CA ALA A 19 -2.97 8.28 -7.21
C ALA A 19 -2.69 6.78 -7.13
N VAL A 20 -1.81 6.28 -7.99
CA VAL A 20 -1.28 4.92 -7.93
C VAL A 20 0.23 5.03 -7.74
N ASP A 21 0.74 4.47 -6.66
CA ASP A 21 2.17 4.53 -6.34
C ASP A 21 2.62 3.36 -5.45
N GLU A 22 3.93 3.20 -5.31
CA GLU A 22 4.57 2.31 -4.36
C GLU A 22 4.58 2.89 -2.94
N CYS A 23 4.02 2.13 -2.00
CA CYS A 23 4.06 2.41 -0.57
C CYS A 23 4.96 1.40 0.15
N MET A 24 5.66 1.87 1.18
CA MET A 24 6.49 1.05 2.06
C MET A 24 5.82 0.89 3.42
N ILE A 25 5.69 -0.35 3.88
CA ILE A 25 5.32 -0.67 5.26
C ILE A 25 6.58 -1.16 5.97
N ARG A 26 7.11 -0.37 6.89
CA ARG A 26 8.31 -0.72 7.67
C ARG A 26 8.14 -2.08 8.34
N TYR A 27 9.10 -2.97 8.13
CA TYR A 27 9.20 -4.26 8.79
C TYR A 27 10.67 -4.69 8.86
N THR A 28 11.12 -5.16 10.02
CA THR A 28 12.56 -5.37 10.29
C THR A 28 12.93 -6.79 10.70
N ASP A 29 11.96 -7.70 10.80
CA ASP A 29 12.21 -9.12 11.05
C ASP A 29 12.33 -9.90 9.73
N ARG A 30 12.46 -11.22 9.81
CA ARG A 30 12.67 -12.09 8.66
C ARG A 30 11.36 -12.43 7.98
N SER A 31 11.31 -12.16 6.68
CA SER A 31 10.31 -12.66 5.74
C SER A 31 10.94 -12.64 4.35
N ASP A 32 10.58 -13.59 3.50
CA ASP A 32 11.11 -13.67 2.13
C ASP A 32 10.56 -12.55 1.22
N ASP A 33 9.49 -11.86 1.66
CA ASP A 33 8.80 -10.81 0.91
C ASP A 33 9.28 -9.39 1.28
N ILE A 34 10.24 -9.26 2.22
CA ILE A 34 10.81 -7.94 2.56
C ILE A 34 11.66 -7.42 1.41
N THR A 35 11.61 -6.12 1.17
CA THR A 35 12.44 -5.45 0.17
C THR A 35 13.19 -4.28 0.75
N VAL A 36 14.22 -3.84 0.03
CA VAL A 36 15.05 -2.68 0.39
C VAL A 36 14.94 -1.60 -0.68
N ILE A 37 14.26 -0.49 -0.39
CA ILE A 37 14.16 0.68 -1.27
C ILE A 37 14.90 1.86 -0.64
N LYS A 38 16.15 2.07 -1.07
CA LYS A 38 17.09 3.03 -0.45
C LYS A 38 16.63 4.49 -0.45
N SER A 39 15.75 4.88 -1.38
CA SER A 39 15.26 6.25 -1.51
C SER A 39 14.09 6.58 -0.57
N LYS A 40 13.50 5.58 0.10
CA LYS A 40 12.35 5.78 1.01
C LYS A 40 12.84 6.10 2.44
N PRO A 41 12.06 6.86 3.22
CA PRO A 41 12.41 7.17 4.63
C PRO A 41 12.64 5.93 5.48
N ASP A 42 11.86 4.88 5.21
CA ASP A 42 11.93 3.58 5.85
C ASP A 42 12.36 2.57 4.78
N PRO A 43 13.68 2.33 4.64
CA PRO A 43 14.19 1.64 3.46
C PRO A 43 13.93 0.13 3.48
N VAL A 44 13.60 -0.47 4.63
CA VAL A 44 13.39 -1.92 4.79
C VAL A 44 11.94 -2.19 5.20
N GLY A 45 11.27 -3.03 4.42
CA GLY A 45 9.90 -3.43 4.72
C GLY A 45 9.18 -4.05 3.53
N PHE A 46 7.86 -4.15 3.61
CA PHE A 46 7.03 -4.63 2.52
C PHE A 46 6.76 -3.49 1.53
N LYS A 47 7.02 -3.75 0.24
CA LYS A 47 6.58 -2.88 -0.85
C LYS A 47 5.20 -3.33 -1.31
N ILE A 48 4.27 -2.40 -1.40
CA ILE A 48 2.94 -2.62 -1.94
C ILE A 48 2.63 -1.58 -3.01
N TRP A 49 1.89 -1.98 -4.04
CA TRP A 49 1.28 -1.04 -4.96
C TRP A 49 -0.09 -0.65 -4.42
N VAL A 50 -0.37 0.64 -4.33
CA VAL A 50 -1.59 1.16 -3.72
C VAL A 50 -2.25 2.13 -4.67
N ILE A 51 -3.58 2.04 -4.79
CA ILE A 51 -4.41 3.13 -5.29
C ILE A 51 -5.04 3.86 -4.11
N ALA A 52 -4.79 5.17 -4.02
CA ALA A 52 -5.18 5.98 -2.89
C ALA A 52 -5.69 7.36 -3.30
N GLN A 53 -6.49 7.97 -2.42
CA GLN A 53 -6.94 9.34 -2.55
C GLN A 53 -7.02 9.99 -1.17
N TYR A 54 -6.48 11.20 -1.01
CA TYR A 54 -6.42 11.93 0.27
C TYR A 54 -5.82 11.11 1.43
N GLY A 55 -4.87 10.22 1.12
CA GLY A 55 -4.25 9.31 2.10
C GLY A 55 -5.09 8.08 2.44
N PHE A 56 -6.29 7.93 1.88
CA PHE A 56 -7.13 6.74 2.05
C PHE A 56 -6.75 5.65 1.04
N PHE A 57 -6.53 4.42 1.52
CA PHE A 57 -6.10 3.28 0.70
C PHE A 57 -7.33 2.54 0.18
N ILE A 58 -7.59 2.66 -1.11
CA ILE A 58 -8.80 2.11 -1.73
C ILE A 58 -8.58 0.62 -2.07
N ARG A 59 -7.47 0.31 -2.75
CA ARG A 59 -7.02 -1.06 -3.07
C ARG A 59 -5.50 -1.15 -3.08
N TRP A 60 -4.99 -2.37 -2.94
CA TRP A 60 -3.55 -2.65 -3.00
C TRP A 60 -3.27 -4.08 -3.47
N ILE A 61 -2.08 -4.26 -4.03
CA ILE A 61 -1.52 -5.58 -4.32
C ILE A 61 -0.13 -5.70 -3.67
N TRP A 62 0.15 -6.90 -3.19
CA TRP A 62 1.47 -7.24 -2.67
C TRP A 62 2.43 -7.47 -3.84
N HIS A 63 3.73 -7.23 -3.59
CA HIS A 63 4.76 -7.56 -4.56
C HIS A 63 4.96 -9.07 -4.68
#